data_AF-A0A2W1MYQ1-F1
#
_entry.id   AF-A0A2W1MYQ1-F1
#
_cell.length_a   1.000
_cell.length_b   1.000
_cell.length_c   1.000
_cell.angle_alpha   90.00
_cell.angle_beta   90.00
_cell.angle_gamma   90.00
#
_symmetry.space_group_name_H-M   'P 1'
#
loop_
_entity.id
_entity.type
_entity.pdbx_description
1 polymer ?
#
loop_
_entity_poly.entity_id
_entity_poly.type
_entity_poly.pdbx_seq_one_letter_code
_entity_poly.pdbx_strand_id
1 'polypeptide(L)' 'MSSKSNKLTAFIKTISDLKYDYFEGLALSRQERRALKAFDKYRLEALKSSQGHPLFSQRFLEIRHIEHTLDYREFIK' A
#
# COMPACT_ATOMS: atom_id res chain seq x y z
N MET A 1 28.37 -28.51 -13.72
CA MET A 1 28.19 -27.21 -13.05
C MET A 1 26.81 -26.68 -13.45
N SER A 2 25.83 -26.74 -12.56
CA SER A 2 24.45 -26.33 -12.86
C SER A 2 24.22 -24.95 -12.26
N SER A 3 24.17 -23.92 -13.12
CA SER A 3 23.87 -22.54 -12.73
C SER A 3 22.41 -22.47 -12.28
N LYS A 4 22.20 -22.48 -10.96
CA LYS A 4 20.89 -22.21 -10.36
C LYS A 4 20.47 -20.78 -10.71
N SER A 5 19.40 -20.67 -11.49
CA SER A 5 18.70 -19.41 -11.76
C SER A 5 18.31 -18.74 -10.44
N ASN A 6 19.01 -17.66 -10.06
CA ASN A 6 18.56 -16.73 -9.03
C ASN A 6 17.30 -16.02 -9.54
N LYS A 7 16.12 -16.60 -9.29
CA LYS A 7 14.86 -15.84 -9.29
C LYS A 7 14.97 -14.84 -8.14
N LEU A 8 15.39 -13.62 -8.46
CA LEU A 8 15.19 -12.45 -7.61
C LEU A 8 13.70 -12.46 -7.22
N THR A 9 13.39 -12.83 -5.99
CA THR A 9 12.08 -12.56 -5.39
C THR A 9 11.88 -11.07 -5.51
N ALA A 10 10.99 -10.65 -6.42
CA ALA A 10 10.62 -9.25 -6.55
C ALA A 10 10.13 -8.80 -5.17
N PHE A 11 10.89 -7.94 -4.51
CA PHE A 11 10.45 -7.34 -3.25
C PHE A 11 9.12 -6.64 -3.53
N ILE A 12 8.08 -7.10 -2.84
CA ILE A 12 6.78 -6.43 -2.86
C ILE A 12 7.01 -5.05 -2.25
N LYS A 13 6.68 -4.01 -3.01
CA LYS A 13 6.73 -2.62 -2.53
C LYS A 13 5.33 -2.21 -2.11
N THR A 14 5.16 -1.86 -0.85
CA THR A 14 3.86 -1.60 -0.23
C THR A 14 3.53 -0.11 -0.22
N ILE A 15 2.30 0.25 0.15
CA ILE A 15 1.93 1.65 0.35
C ILE A 15 2.73 2.28 1.49
N SER A 16 3.02 1.53 2.55
CA SER A 16 3.85 2.01 3.66
C SER A 16 5.25 2.39 3.17
N ASP A 17 5.86 1.57 2.30
CA ASP A 17 7.18 1.87 1.71
C ASP A 17 7.13 3.15 0.86
N LEU A 18 6.07 3.35 0.07
CA LEU A 18 5.91 4.57 -0.72
C LEU A 18 5.74 5.82 0.15
N LYS A 19 5.06 5.70 1.29
CA LYS A 19 4.93 6.80 2.25
C LYS A 19 6.26 7.12 2.89
N TYR A 20 7.02 6.09 3.29
CA TYR A 20 8.36 6.27 3.83
C TYR A 20 9.25 7.02 2.83
N ASP A 21 9.32 6.54 1.58
CA ASP A 21 10.06 7.19 0.50
C ASP A 21 9.64 8.67 0.33
N TYR A 22 8.33 8.94 0.35
CA TYR A 22 7.81 10.30 0.24
C TYR A 22 8.25 11.20 1.41
N PHE A 23 8.20 10.71 2.65
CA PHE A 23 8.59 11.47 3.84
C PHE A 23 10.10 11.72 3.92
N GLU A 24 10.91 10.78 3.44
CA GLU A 24 12.36 10.91 3.31
C GLU A 24 12.76 11.80 2.11
N GLY A 25 11.80 12.29 1.31
CA GLY A 25 12.05 13.12 0.14
C GLY A 25 12.58 12.34 -1.07
N LEU A 26 12.48 11.01 -1.06
CA LEU A 26 12.86 10.16 -2.18
C LEU A 26 11.86 10.31 -3.34
N ALA A 27 12.40 10.29 -4.56
CA ALA A 27 11.60 10.48 -5.75
C ALA A 27 10.71 9.26 -6.01
N LEU A 28 9.39 9.46 -5.97
CA LEU A 28 8.43 8.47 -6.43
C LEU A 28 8.25 8.52 -7.96
N SER A 29 8.01 7.38 -8.57
CA SER A 29 7.55 7.27 -9.94
C SER A 29 6.10 7.76 -10.10
N ARG A 30 5.66 7.94 -11.35
CA ARG A 30 4.26 8.31 -11.65
C ARG A 30 3.26 7.26 -11.15
N GLN A 31 3.60 5.97 -11.26
CA GLN A 31 2.72 4.88 -10.82
C GLN A 31 2.58 4.85 -9.29
N GLU A 32 3.70 4.99 -8.58
CA GLU A 32 3.71 5.04 -7.11
C GLU A 32 2.91 6.24 -6.56
N ARG A 33 3.09 7.43 -7.15
CA ARG A 33 2.24 8.59 -6.81
C ARG A 33 0.76 8.34 -7.08
N ARG A 34 0.42 7.66 -8.17
CA ARG A 34 -0.96 7.29 -8.49
C ARG A 34 -1.51 6.30 -7.45
N ALA A 35 -0.71 5.34 -7.01
CA ALA A 35 -1.09 4.36 -6.01
C ALA A 35 -1.33 4.99 -4.64
N LEU A 36 -0.48 5.93 -4.20
CA LEU A 36 -0.72 6.70 -2.97
C LEU A 36 -2.08 7.43 -3.01
N LYS A 37 -2.39 8.10 -4.13
CA LYS A 37 -3.69 8.80 -4.29
C LYS A 37 -4.87 7.84 -4.29
N ALA A 38 -4.75 6.70 -4.98
CA ALA A 38 -5.81 5.70 -5.04
C ALA A 38 -6.04 5.03 -3.68
N PHE A 39 -4.96 4.70 -2.96
CA PHE A 39 -5.04 4.18 -1.60
C PHE A 39 -5.69 5.17 -0.64
N ASP A 40 -5.34 6.46 -0.72
CA ASP A 40 -5.93 7.46 0.18
C ASP A 40 -7.44 7.59 -0.06
N LYS A 41 -7.88 7.55 -1.33
CA LYS A 41 -9.30 7.48 -1.68
C LYS A 41 -9.98 6.24 -1.08
N TYR A 42 -9.41 5.05 -1.31
CA TYR A 42 -9.91 3.79 -0.76
C TYR A 42 -10.06 3.86 0.77
N ARG A 43 -9.03 4.34 1.47
CA ARG A 43 -9.03 4.51 2.93
C ARG A 43 -10.16 5.43 3.39
N LEU A 44 -10.29 6.61 2.76
CA LEU A 44 -11.31 7.58 3.14
C LEU A 44 -12.72 7.05 2.91
N GLU A 45 -12.96 6.36 1.80
CA GLU A 45 -14.26 5.75 1.50
C GLU A 45 -14.61 4.64 2.49
N ALA A 46 -13.68 3.73 2.78
CA ALA A 46 -13.88 2.63 3.72
C ALA A 46 -14.12 3.11 5.16
N LEU A 47 -13.43 4.17 5.60
CA LEU A 47 -13.65 4.76 6.93
C LEU A 47 -14.97 5.52 6.99
N LYS A 48 -15.35 6.27 5.95
CA LYS A 48 -16.64 7.00 5.89
C LYS A 48 -17.84 6.06 5.88
N SER A 49 -17.72 4.88 5.28
CA SER A 49 -18.79 3.88 5.28
C SER A 49 -19.00 3.18 6.62
N SER A 50 -18.14 3.40 7.61
CA SER A 50 -18.22 2.75 8.92
C SER A 50 -19.13 3.54 9.86
N GLN A 51 -20.35 3.05 10.11
CA GLN A 51 -21.27 3.66 11.08
C GLN A 51 -20.94 3.21 12.51
N GLY A 52 -20.37 4.11 13.33
CA GLY A 52 -20.13 3.87 14.75
C GLY A 52 -18.70 3.42 15.10
N HIS A 53 -18.35 3.59 16.38
CA HIS A 53 -16.96 3.48 16.88
C HIS A 53 -16.33 2.07 16.74
N PRO A 54 -17.02 0.95 17.05
CA PRO A 54 -16.40 -0.37 16.93
C PRO A 54 -16.06 -0.76 15.49
N LEU A 55 -16.96 -0.46 14.55
CA LEU A 55 -16.76 -0.76 13.13
C LEU A 55 -15.66 0.10 12.51
N PHE A 56 -15.56 1.37 12.93
CA PHE A 56 -14.47 2.25 12.52
C PHE A 56 -13.10 1.68 12.95
N SER A 57 -12.96 1.28 14.21
CA SER A 57 -11.68 0.73 14.72
C SER A 57 -11.27 -0.55 13.99
N GLN A 58 -12.22 -1.45 13.72
CA GLN A 58 -11.95 -2.66 12.95
C GLN A 58 -11.48 -2.33 11.53
N ARG A 59 -12.22 -1.48 10.80
CA ARG A 59 -11.85 -1.09 9.44
C ARG A 59 -10.52 -0.35 9.39
N PHE A 60 -10.23 0.46 10.40
CA PHE A 60 -8.94 1.12 10.52
C PHE A 60 -7.79 0.11 10.60
N LEU A 61 -7.91 -0.93 11.45
CA LEU A 61 -6.89 -1.97 11.58
C LEU A 61 -6.73 -2.78 10.28
N GLU A 62 -7.83 -3.11 9.60
CA GLU A 62 -7.79 -3.80 8.30
C GLU A 62 -7.05 -2.98 7.24
N ILE A 63 -7.35 -1.67 7.14
CA ILE A 63 -6.67 -0.77 6.21
C ILE A 63 -5.18 -0.66 6.53
N ARG A 64 -4.83 -0.60 7.83
CA ARG A 64 -3.42 -0.58 8.25
C ARG A 64 -2.72 -1.87 7.85
N HIS A 65 -3.33 -3.03 8.07
CA HIS A 65 -2.75 -4.29 7.63
C HIS A 65 -2.49 -4.28 6.11
N ILE A 66 -3.48 -3.88 5.32
CA ILE A 66 -3.38 -3.77 3.86
C ILE A 66 -2.25 -2.82 3.43
N GLU A 67 -2.11 -1.66 4.10
CA GLU A 67 -1.07 -0.67 3.83
C GLU A 67 0.35 -1.24 3.91
N HIS A 68 0.56 -2.21 4.80
CA HIS A 68 1.85 -2.82 5.13
C HIS A 68 2.11 -4.16 4.41
N THR A 69 1.11 -4.75 3.75
CA THR A 69 1.26 -6.11 3.20
C THR A 69 0.97 -6.25 1.71
N LEU A 70 0.12 -5.38 1.12
CA LEU A 70 -0.21 -5.48 -0.30
C LEU A 70 0.80 -4.71 -1.18
N ASP A 71 1.08 -5.26 -2.37
CA ASP A 71 1.78 -4.54 -3.43
C ASP A 71 0.98 -3.28 -3.80
N TYR A 72 1.65 -2.12 -3.87
CA TYR A 72 1.00 -0.86 -4.23
C TYR A 72 0.26 -0.94 -5.57
N ARG A 73 0.68 -1.83 -6.47
CA ARG A 73 0.09 -1.99 -7.80
C ARG A 73 -1.36 -2.43 -7.74
N GLU A 74 -1.79 -3.08 -6.65
CA GLU A 74 -3.19 -3.47 -6.44
C GLU A 74 -4.15 -2.26 -6.43
N PHE A 75 -3.66 -1.06 -6.09
CA PHE A 75 -4.47 0.16 -6.03
C PHE A 75 -4.58 0.91 -7.35
N ILE A 76 -3.85 0.49 -8.39
CA ILE A 76 -3.85 1.16 -9.71
C ILE A 76 -4.21 0.24 -10.86
N LYS A 77 -4.71 -0.96 -10.55
CA LYS A 77 -5.34 -1.88 -11.50
C LYS A 77 -6.59 -1.25 -12.12
#